data_AF-A0A1G8CA44-F1
#
_entry.id   AF-A0A1G8CA44-F1
#
_cell.length_a   1.000
_cell.length_b   1.000
_cell.length_c   1.000
_cell.angle_alpha   90.00
_cell.angle_beta   90.00
_cell.angle_gamma   90.00
#
_symmetry.space_group_name_H-M   'P 1'
#
loop_
_entity.id
_entity.type
_entity.pdbx_description
1 polymer ?
#
loop_
_entity_poly.entity_id
_entity_poly.type
_entity_poly.pdbx_seq_one_letter_code
_entity_poly.pdbx_strand_id
1 'polypeptide(L)'
;GKYRYVMVPELYTALTQDKVIKEAALRSGVSRGVMQACWDAAGDVIKAWATEGHSVALPGLGTMRFGLRAKSVESVNDVKADLITSRRIIFTPDTDLKEELAKTAIQITCFDRDGKEVKRVTSTSGEVEDPDNGGGGSSSESGNGGGPVNP
;
A
#
# COMPACT_ATOMS: atom_id res chain seq x y z
N GLY A 1 0.56 34.69 -3.69
CA GLY A 1 0.70 33.36 -3.06
C GLY A 1 1.74 32.55 -3.81
N LYS A 2 2.44 31.61 -3.15
CA LYS A 2 3.43 30.72 -3.79
C LYS A 2 2.73 29.45 -4.27
N TYR A 3 2.90 29.12 -5.55
CA TYR A 3 2.32 27.92 -6.15
C TYR A 3 3.16 26.68 -5.82
N ARG A 4 2.52 25.51 -5.80
CA ARG A 4 3.12 24.21 -5.45
C ARG A 4 2.57 23.13 -6.36
N TYR A 5 3.42 22.17 -6.73
CA TYR A 5 2.98 20.93 -7.36
C TYR A 5 2.39 20.01 -6.30
N VAL A 6 1.35 19.25 -6.68
CA VAL A 6 0.69 18.26 -5.82
C VAL A 6 0.64 16.96 -6.60
N MET A 7 1.10 15.87 -5.99
CA MET A 7 1.03 14.53 -6.56
C MET A 7 -0.35 13.93 -6.28
N VAL A 8 -0.98 13.38 -7.31
CA VAL A 8 -2.22 12.62 -7.20
C VAL A 8 -2.01 11.28 -7.91
N PRO A 9 -2.34 10.14 -7.30
CA PRO A 9 -2.22 8.86 -7.95
C PRO A 9 -3.26 8.72 -9.06
N GLU A 10 -2.85 8.29 -10.23
CA GLU A 10 -3.76 7.82 -11.27
C GLU A 10 -4.04 6.34 -11.04
N LEU A 11 -5.21 6.03 -10.51
CA LEU A 11 -5.62 4.68 -10.16
C LEU A 11 -6.53 4.11 -11.24
N TYR A 12 -6.29 2.87 -11.63
CA TYR A 12 -7.22 2.13 -12.49
C TYR A 12 -8.55 1.88 -11.76
N THR A 13 -9.63 1.79 -12.54
CA THR A 13 -10.98 1.52 -12.04
C THR A 13 -11.04 0.20 -11.27
N ALA A 14 -11.95 0.12 -10.29
CA ALA A 14 -12.20 -1.09 -9.53
C ALA A 14 -12.52 -2.29 -10.43
N LEU A 15 -11.86 -3.42 -10.18
CA LEU A 15 -12.20 -4.69 -10.81
C LEU A 15 -13.46 -5.29 -10.17
N THR A 16 -14.32 -5.90 -10.99
CA THR A 16 -15.50 -6.60 -10.48
C THR A 16 -15.12 -7.95 -9.86
N GLN A 17 -15.93 -8.42 -8.91
CA GLN A 17 -15.76 -9.74 -8.29
C GLN A 17 -15.70 -10.85 -9.34
N ASP A 18 -16.53 -10.80 -10.39
CA ASP A 18 -16.53 -11.82 -11.46
C ASP A 18 -15.17 -11.93 -12.18
N LYS A 19 -14.47 -10.81 -12.39
CA LYS A 19 -13.12 -10.85 -12.99
C LYS A 19 -12.13 -11.56 -12.08
N VAL A 20 -12.14 -11.26 -10.78
CA VAL A 20 -11.25 -11.89 -9.81
C VAL A 20 -11.52 -13.39 -9.74
N ILE A 21 -12.79 -13.80 -9.67
CA ILE A 21 -13.19 -15.21 -9.60
C ILE A 21 -12.83 -15.95 -10.89
N LYS A 22 -13.01 -15.34 -12.06
CA LYS A 22 -12.60 -15.92 -13.34
C LYS A 22 -11.09 -16.16 -13.39
N GLU A 23 -10.29 -15.17 -13.00
CA GLU A 23 -8.83 -15.28 -12.98
C GLU A 23 -8.35 -16.32 -11.96
N ALA A 24 -8.94 -16.33 -10.76
CA ALA A 24 -8.62 -17.31 -9.72
C ALA A 24 -8.97 -18.74 -10.18
N ALA A 25 -10.13 -18.94 -10.80
CA ALA A 25 -10.55 -20.23 -11.36
C ALA A 25 -9.56 -20.71 -12.44
N LEU A 26 -9.15 -19.81 -13.34
CA LEU A 26 -8.18 -20.12 -14.39
C LEU A 26 -6.82 -20.54 -13.80
N ARG A 27 -6.31 -19.80 -12.81
CA ARG A 27 -5.00 -20.06 -12.18
C ARG A 27 -4.98 -21.33 -11.32
N SER A 28 -6.11 -21.65 -10.68
CA SER A 28 -6.23 -22.83 -9.81
C SER A 28 -6.69 -24.09 -10.56
N GLY A 29 -7.11 -23.97 -11.83
CA GLY A 29 -7.62 -25.08 -12.62
C GLY A 29 -9.00 -25.59 -12.16
N VAL A 30 -9.68 -24.90 -11.24
CA VAL A 30 -11.02 -25.28 -10.78
C VAL A 30 -12.11 -24.62 -11.62
N SER A 31 -13.31 -25.18 -11.60
CA SER A 31 -14.45 -24.59 -12.31
C SER A 31 -14.86 -23.26 -11.69
N ARG A 32 -15.35 -22.32 -12.51
CA ARG A 32 -15.82 -21.01 -12.02
C ARG A 32 -16.89 -21.15 -10.94
N GLY A 33 -17.81 -22.11 -11.09
CA GLY A 33 -18.88 -22.33 -10.12
C GLY A 33 -18.36 -22.76 -8.75
N VAL A 34 -17.34 -23.63 -8.72
CA VAL A 34 -16.68 -24.03 -7.46
C VAL A 34 -15.92 -22.86 -6.85
N MET A 35 -15.18 -22.10 -7.67
CA MET A 35 -14.45 -20.92 -7.18
C MET A 35 -15.41 -19.87 -6.60
N GLN A 36 -16.56 -19.63 -7.23
CA GLN A 36 -17.59 -18.73 -6.72
C GLN A 36 -18.09 -19.20 -5.34
N ALA A 37 -18.44 -20.49 -5.22
CA ALA A 37 -18.90 -21.04 -3.95
C ALA A 37 -17.85 -20.93 -2.83
N CYS A 38 -16.58 -21.23 -3.15
CA CYS A 38 -15.48 -21.07 -2.19
C CYS A 38 -15.25 -19.60 -1.80
N TRP A 39 -15.33 -18.69 -2.76
CA TRP A 39 -15.19 -17.25 -2.54
C TRP A 39 -16.27 -16.71 -1.60
N ASP A 40 -17.54 -17.06 -1.87
CA ASP A 40 -18.67 -16.62 -1.06
C ASP A 40 -18.59 -17.20 0.36
N ALA A 41 -18.28 -18.50 0.48
CA ALA A 41 -18.09 -19.15 1.79
C ALA A 41 -16.93 -18.52 2.59
N ALA A 42 -15.79 -18.24 1.95
CA ALA A 42 -14.69 -17.55 2.60
C ALA A 42 -15.10 -16.15 3.07
N GLY A 43 -15.86 -15.41 2.25
CA GLY A 43 -16.39 -14.10 2.60
C GLY A 43 -17.30 -14.14 3.83
N ASP A 44 -18.16 -15.14 3.94
CA ASP A 44 -19.05 -15.31 5.10
C ASP A 44 -18.28 -15.65 6.37
N VAL A 45 -17.27 -16.53 6.28
CA VAL A 45 -16.38 -16.86 7.41
C VAL A 45 -15.60 -15.62 7.87
N ILE A 46 -15.01 -14.88 6.93
CA ILE A 46 -14.27 -13.65 7.23
C ILE A 46 -15.18 -12.63 7.93
N LYS A 47 -16.42 -12.47 7.46
CA LYS A 47 -17.40 -11.55 8.07
C LYS A 47 -17.74 -11.98 9.50
N ALA A 48 -18.05 -13.26 9.73
CA ALA A 48 -18.40 -13.77 11.04
C ALA A 48 -17.25 -13.56 12.05
N TRP A 49 -16.04 -14.02 11.72
CA TRP A 49 -14.89 -13.92 12.60
C TRP A 49 -14.46 -12.48 12.87
N ALA A 50 -14.55 -11.61 11.86
CA ALA A 50 -14.30 -10.19 12.07
C ALA A 50 -15.30 -9.59 13.09
N THR A 51 -16.59 -9.95 13.01
CA THR A 51 -17.60 -9.46 13.97
C THR A 51 -17.47 -10.05 15.37
N GLU A 52 -16.87 -11.23 15.51
CA GLU A 52 -16.55 -11.88 16.79
C GLU A 52 -15.31 -11.29 17.47
N GLY A 53 -14.60 -10.38 16.81
CA GLY A 53 -13.40 -9.73 17.33
C GLY A 53 -12.10 -10.49 17.07
N HIS A 54 -12.15 -11.58 16.29
CA HIS A 54 -10.96 -12.31 15.88
C HIS A 54 -10.14 -11.51 14.86
N SER A 55 -8.82 -11.75 14.87
CA SER A 55 -7.92 -11.33 13.81
C SER A 55 -7.89 -12.42 12.75
N VAL A 56 -8.32 -12.09 11.53
CA VAL A 56 -8.41 -13.01 10.40
C VAL A 56 -7.23 -12.78 9.46
N ALA A 57 -6.50 -13.84 9.14
CA ALA A 57 -5.45 -13.80 8.13
C ALA A 57 -6.08 -13.80 6.73
N LEU A 58 -5.66 -12.87 5.89
CA LEU A 58 -5.99 -12.77 4.47
C LEU A 58 -4.74 -13.15 3.68
N PRO A 59 -4.68 -14.36 3.10
CA PRO A 59 -3.49 -14.85 2.41
C PRO A 59 -2.98 -13.89 1.33
N GLY A 60 -1.67 -13.60 1.35
CA GLY A 60 -1.01 -12.69 0.40
C GLY A 60 -1.36 -11.22 0.54
N LEU A 61 -2.11 -10.85 1.59
CA LEU A 61 -2.48 -9.47 1.88
C LEU A 61 -2.00 -9.05 3.28
N GLY A 62 -2.34 -9.82 4.30
CA GLY A 62 -1.99 -9.52 5.68
C GLY A 62 -3.06 -9.97 6.67
N THR A 63 -3.29 -9.19 7.73
CA THR A 63 -4.28 -9.52 8.76
C THR A 63 -5.33 -8.43 8.89
N MET A 64 -6.58 -8.86 9.11
CA MET A 64 -7.72 -7.98 9.29
C MET A 64 -8.34 -8.23 10.66
N ARG A 65 -8.66 -7.17 11.40
CA ARG A 65 -9.36 -7.28 12.69
C ARG A 65 -10.37 -6.18 12.89
N PHE A 66 -11.37 -6.46 13.73
CA PHE A 66 -12.29 -5.44 14.21
C PHE A 66 -11.64 -4.53 15.25
N GLY A 67 -11.96 -3.25 15.17
CA GLY A 67 -11.45 -2.22 16.05
C GLY A 67 -12.57 -1.29 16.52
N LEU A 68 -12.50 -0.93 17.79
CA LEU A 68 -13.40 0.05 18.42
C LEU A 68 -12.60 1.28 18.83
N ARG A 69 -13.23 2.45 18.76
CA ARG A 69 -12.78 3.65 19.47
C ARG A 69 -13.93 4.08 20.38
N ALA A 70 -13.60 4.43 21.62
CA ALA A 70 -14.57 4.89 22.59
C ALA A 70 -14.03 6.07 23.41
N LYS A 71 -14.93 6.86 23.98
CA LYS A 71 -14.60 7.90 24.96
C LYS A 71 -14.46 7.28 26.36
N SER A 72 -13.55 7.82 27.15
CA SER A 72 -13.45 7.51 28.58
C SER A 72 -14.46 8.34 29.38
N VAL A 73 -14.94 7.78 30.49
CA VAL A 73 -15.80 8.46 31.47
C VAL A 73 -15.24 8.27 32.86
N GLU A 74 -15.51 9.22 33.76
CA GLU A 74 -14.98 9.22 35.13
C GLU A 74 -15.81 8.32 36.07
N SER A 75 -17.10 8.15 35.80
CA SER A 75 -18.03 7.38 36.63
C SER A 75 -18.51 6.12 35.94
N VAL A 76 -18.69 5.04 36.73
CA VAL A 76 -19.25 3.77 36.25
C VAL A 76 -20.69 3.94 35.74
N ASN A 77 -21.45 4.88 36.30
CA ASN A 77 -22.84 5.16 35.89
C ASN A 77 -22.92 5.73 34.46
N ASP A 78 -21.82 6.25 33.93
CA ASP A 78 -21.72 6.83 32.59
C ASP A 78 -21.20 5.82 31.55
N VAL A 79 -20.90 4.58 31.96
CA VAL A 79 -20.48 3.50 31.06
C VAL A 79 -21.68 3.04 30.24
N LYS A 80 -21.78 3.55 29.01
CA LYS A 80 -22.88 3.31 28.08
C LYS A 80 -22.37 2.97 26.68
N ALA A 81 -23.20 2.29 25.88
CA ALA A 81 -22.84 1.91 24.51
C ALA A 81 -22.50 3.12 23.62
N ASP A 82 -23.09 4.28 23.89
CA ASP A 82 -22.88 5.54 23.18
C ASP A 82 -21.46 6.11 23.35
N LEU A 83 -20.66 5.54 24.26
CA LEU A 83 -19.25 5.85 24.35
C LEU A 83 -18.48 5.41 23.10
N ILE A 84 -18.97 4.42 22.35
CA ILE A 84 -18.33 3.93 21.13
C ILE A 84 -18.47 4.99 20.03
N THR A 85 -17.37 5.63 19.69
CA THR A 85 -17.32 6.69 18.67
C THR A 85 -17.18 6.14 17.26
N SER A 86 -16.59 4.96 17.10
CA SER A 86 -16.45 4.32 15.78
C SER A 86 -16.17 2.84 15.90
N ARG A 87 -16.80 2.06 15.01
CA ARG A 87 -16.47 0.67 14.69
C ARG A 87 -15.72 0.68 13.36
N ARG A 88 -14.59 0.00 13.27
CA ARG A 88 -13.74 0.00 12.07
C ARG A 88 -13.06 -1.34 11.85
N ILE A 89 -12.72 -1.60 10.61
CA ILE A 89 -11.78 -2.65 10.25
C ILE A 89 -10.37 -2.06 10.27
N ILE A 90 -9.45 -2.77 10.91
CA ILE A 90 -8.02 -2.48 10.89
C ILE A 90 -7.37 -3.56 10.06
N PHE A 91 -6.76 -3.15 8.95
CA PHE A 91 -5.98 -4.04 8.10
C PHE A 91 -4.49 -3.74 8.30
N THR A 92 -3.73 -4.80 8.56
CA THR A 92 -2.27 -4.74 8.72
C THR A 92 -1.64 -5.55 7.59
N PRO A 93 -1.03 -4.90 6.59
CA PRO A 93 -0.40 -5.62 5.50
C PRO A 93 0.80 -6.43 6.00
N ASP A 94 1.03 -7.59 5.40
CA ASP A 94 2.21 -8.40 5.66
C ASP A 94 3.50 -7.70 5.15
N THR A 95 4.65 -8.25 5.53
CA THR A 95 5.96 -7.71 5.13
C THR A 95 6.16 -7.83 3.63
N ASP A 96 5.79 -8.97 3.06
CA ASP A 96 6.03 -9.30 1.65
C ASP A 96 5.24 -8.36 0.74
N LEU A 97 3.97 -8.07 1.05
CA LEU A 97 3.18 -7.08 0.32
C LEU A 97 3.77 -5.68 0.43
N LYS A 98 4.25 -5.28 1.61
CA LYS A 98 4.90 -3.97 1.78
C LYS A 98 6.15 -3.84 0.92
N GLU A 99 6.95 -4.91 0.84
CA GLU A 99 8.16 -4.95 0.02
C GLU A 99 7.81 -4.89 -1.47
N GLU A 100 6.82 -5.66 -1.93
CA GLU A 100 6.39 -5.64 -3.33
C GLU A 100 5.79 -4.28 -3.73
N LEU A 101 5.03 -3.64 -2.84
CA LEU A 101 4.53 -2.28 -3.04
C LEU A 101 5.69 -1.26 -3.14
N ALA A 102 6.73 -1.42 -2.33
CA ALA A 102 7.90 -0.52 -2.37
C ALA A 102 8.77 -0.71 -3.63
N LYS A 103 8.81 -1.93 -4.19
CA LYS A 103 9.54 -2.22 -5.44
C LYS A 103 8.77 -1.82 -6.69
N THR A 104 7.46 -1.66 -6.61
CA THR A 104 6.61 -1.36 -7.76
C THR A 104 7.00 0.00 -8.35
N ALA A 105 7.46 0.00 -9.60
CA ALA A 105 7.86 1.23 -10.29
C ALA A 105 6.64 2.13 -10.52
N ILE A 106 6.81 3.42 -10.21
CA ILE A 106 5.78 4.45 -10.40
C ILE A 106 6.27 5.45 -11.44
N GLN A 107 5.47 5.68 -12.47
CA GLN A 107 5.70 6.78 -13.40
C GLN A 107 5.04 8.05 -12.86
N ILE A 108 5.83 9.10 -12.72
CA ILE A 108 5.40 10.42 -12.25
C ILE A 108 5.46 11.36 -13.45
N THR A 109 4.30 11.87 -13.86
CA THR A 109 4.21 12.90 -14.91
C THR A 109 3.79 14.21 -14.26
N CYS A 110 4.60 15.25 -14.45
CA CYS A 110 4.39 16.58 -13.91
C CYS A 110 3.86 17.50 -15.01
N PHE A 111 2.74 18.17 -14.72
CA PHE A 111 2.11 19.15 -15.61
C PHE A 111 2.22 20.54 -15.00
N ASP A 112 2.50 21.54 -15.84
CA ASP A 112 2.38 22.94 -15.46
C ASP A 112 0.92 23.42 -15.43
N ARG A 113 0.73 24.73 -15.21
CA ARG A 113 -0.61 25.32 -15.08
C ARG A 113 -1.41 25.32 -16.36
N ASP A 114 -0.73 25.28 -17.50
CA ASP A 114 -1.34 25.29 -18.82
C ASP A 114 -1.63 23.85 -19.29
N GLY A 115 -1.39 22.85 -18.42
CA GLY A 115 -1.62 21.44 -18.69
C GLY A 115 -0.51 20.82 -19.54
N LYS A 116 0.63 21.52 -19.72
CA LYS A 116 1.74 21.00 -20.50
C LYS A 116 2.62 20.12 -19.62
N GLU A 117 2.99 18.94 -20.13
CA GLU A 117 3.96 18.07 -19.48
C GLU A 117 5.32 18.78 -19.42
N VAL A 118 5.83 18.97 -18.21
CA VAL A 118 7.09 19.66 -17.96
C VAL A 118 8.19 18.74 -17.44
N LYS A 119 7.81 17.57 -16.90
CA LYS A 119 8.78 16.61 -16.38
C LYS A 119 8.15 15.23 -16.27
N ARG A 120 8.92 14.20 -16.58
CA ARG A 120 8.55 12.80 -16.34
C ARG A 120 9.66 12.14 -15.56
N VAL A 121 9.30 11.40 -14.53
CA VAL A 121 10.24 10.66 -13.70
C VAL A 121 9.73 9.24 -13.55
N THR A 122 10.62 8.26 -13.63
CA THR A 122 10.30 6.87 -13.30
C THR A 122 10.97 6.55 -11.98
N SER A 123 10.20 6.17 -10.96
CA SER A 123 10.78 5.60 -9.76
C SER A 123 11.15 4.15 -10.06
N THR A 124 12.44 3.84 -10.03
CA THR A 124 12.94 2.48 -9.82
C THR A 124 13.26 2.31 -8.33
N SER A 125 13.42 1.08 -7.86
CA SER A 125 13.44 0.71 -6.44
C SER A 125 14.26 1.66 -5.56
N GLY A 126 13.59 2.56 -4.83
CA GLY A 126 14.20 3.47 -3.87
C GLY A 126 14.89 4.72 -4.42
N GLU A 127 15.05 4.86 -5.74
CA GLU A 127 15.67 6.05 -6.37
C GLU A 127 14.75 6.67 -7.42
N VAL A 128 14.60 7.99 -7.32
CA VAL A 128 13.86 8.81 -8.27
C VAL A 128 14.89 9.26 -9.31
N GLU A 129 15.02 8.55 -10.42
CA GLU A 129 15.94 8.96 -11.48
C GLU A 129 15.40 10.20 -12.19
N ASP A 130 16.13 11.31 -12.07
CA ASP A 130 15.83 12.56 -12.76
C ASP A 130 16.44 12.52 -14.17
N PRO A 131 15.64 12.48 -15.27
CA PRO A 131 16.20 12.38 -16.62
C PRO A 131 16.97 13.62 -17.09
N ASP A 132 17.01 14.69 -16.30
CA ASP A 132 17.72 15.94 -16.64
C ASP A 132 19.20 15.98 -16.23
N ASN A 133 19.82 14.88 -15.76
CA ASN A 133 21.27 14.89 -15.48
C ASN A 133 22.13 14.67 -16.75
N GLY A 134 21.91 15.53 -17.76
CA GLY A 134 22.77 15.67 -18.93
C GLY A 134 23.53 17.00 -18.87
N GLY A 135 24.68 17.05 -18.19
CA GLY A 135 25.52 18.26 -18.25
C GLY A 135 26.67 18.37 -17.23
N GLY A 136 27.77 17.65 -17.50
CA GLY A 136 29.17 18.09 -17.33
C GLY A 136 29.69 18.66 -15.99
N GLY A 137 30.69 18.00 -15.42
CA GLY A 137 31.58 18.59 -14.41
C GLY A 137 32.60 17.62 -13.83
N SER A 138 33.73 17.43 -14.52
CA SER A 138 34.92 16.73 -14.02
C SER A 138 35.53 17.43 -12.81
N SER A 139 35.86 16.67 -11.77
CA SER A 139 37.07 16.90 -10.98
C SER A 139 37.50 15.61 -10.29
N SER A 140 38.45 14.94 -10.95
CA SER A 140 39.39 14.02 -10.35
C SER A 140 40.09 14.66 -9.16
N GLU A 141 40.09 13.99 -8.00
CA GLU A 141 41.16 14.14 -7.02
C GLU A 141 41.45 12.79 -6.38
N SER A 142 42.46 12.13 -6.95
CA SER A 142 43.19 11.04 -6.35
C SER A 142 44.07 11.59 -5.25
N GLY A 143 43.89 11.13 -4.02
CA GLY A 143 44.77 11.51 -2.92
C GLY A 143 44.45 10.74 -1.64
N ASN A 144 45.02 9.54 -1.48
CA ASN A 144 45.24 9.02 -0.13
C ASN A 144 46.64 8.42 -0.05
N GLY A 145 47.59 9.25 0.40
CA GLY A 145 48.95 8.87 0.69
C GLY A 145 49.08 8.16 2.04
N GLY A 146 49.74 7.01 2.02
CA GLY A 146 50.91 6.70 2.86
C GLY A 146 50.80 6.73 4.40
N GLY A 147 50.47 5.56 4.96
CA GLY A 147 51.20 4.90 6.08
C GLY A 147 51.06 5.44 7.51
N PRO A 148 51.62 4.75 8.55
CA PRO A 148 52.41 3.52 8.48
C PRO A 148 51.85 2.32 9.28
N VAL A 149 52.48 1.17 9.05
CA VAL A 149 52.32 -0.13 9.71
C VAL A 149 53.20 -0.27 10.97
N ASN A 150 52.85 -1.29 11.77
CA ASN A 150 53.66 -2.07 12.72
C ASN A 150 53.72 -1.66 14.20
N PRO A 151 54.15 -2.57 15.11
CA PRO A 151 54.54 -3.99 14.94
C PRO A 151 53.52 -5.05 15.39
#